data_AF-A0A2E7Z5U2-F1
#
_entry.id   AF-A0A2E7Z5U2-F1
#
_cell.length_a   1.000
_cell.length_b   1.000
_cell.length_c   1.000
_cell.angle_alpha   90.00
_cell.angle_beta   90.00
_cell.angle_gamma   90.00
#
_symmetry.space_group_name_H-M   'P 1'
#
loop_
_entity.id
_entity.type
_entity.pdbx_description
1 polymer ?
#
loop_
_entity_poly.entity_id
_entity_poly.type
_entity_poly.pdbx_seq_one_letter_code
_entity_poly.pdbx_strand_id
1 'polypeptide(L)'
;MSEDRTRDLSDLTEAQTAEIDAILKMYREGSPEPDYEDVGTLLVDPDPTQGSIEIDVQSPIWSRLGQAGQIDVLADWISVLTQVHDNLLIDEEVQAGPYKLFGTLGAASLAPQCVLAQADQPYEFVEIDIAQDVERDPAYLKLNPHGRIPTLIDHDEVIIESAAICLYLADKHPESGLAPAIDSPDRAKYLQWMVYLTNTLQETMLLKIYSDRYTTGTDSDGVNTSASARLQGILDFLETSLKQQDGPFFLGNDLSTADIYLNMLFDWNPDLENGSLQKADYPNIQHNYLELL
;
A
#
# COMPACT_ATOMS: atom_id res chain seq x y z
N MET A 1 24.74 -16.86 12.16
CA MET A 1 25.69 -16.41 11.11
C MET A 1 24.87 -15.51 10.21
N SER A 2 25.10 -14.20 10.34
CA SER A 2 24.40 -13.17 9.57
C SER A 2 24.88 -13.27 8.12
N GLU A 3 23.99 -13.69 7.23
CA GLU A 3 24.23 -13.53 5.79
C GLU A 3 24.06 -12.05 5.46
N ASP A 4 25.15 -11.49 4.97
CA ASP A 4 25.30 -10.16 4.41
C ASP A 4 24.27 -9.98 3.29
N ARG A 5 23.31 -9.06 3.45
CA ARG A 5 22.31 -8.71 2.43
C ARG A 5 22.76 -7.47 1.69
N THR A 6 23.93 -7.54 1.07
CA THR A 6 24.39 -6.57 0.08
C THR A 6 23.80 -6.96 -1.27
N ARG A 7 23.00 -6.06 -1.87
CA ARG A 7 22.53 -6.20 -3.24
C ARG A 7 23.47 -5.40 -4.13
N ASP A 8 24.01 -6.05 -5.15
CA ASP A 8 24.86 -5.42 -6.15
C ASP A 8 23.98 -4.53 -7.05
N LEU A 9 24.22 -3.21 -7.01
CA LEU A 9 23.49 -2.21 -7.78
C LEU A 9 24.20 -1.86 -9.10
N SER A 10 25.22 -2.62 -9.49
CA SER A 10 25.96 -2.39 -10.74
C SER A 10 25.13 -2.55 -12.02
N ASP A 11 23.93 -3.13 -11.93
CA ASP A 11 22.97 -3.27 -13.03
C ASP A 11 22.03 -2.06 -13.19
N LEU A 12 22.13 -1.04 -12.33
CA LEU A 12 21.35 0.18 -12.47
C LEU A 12 21.85 1.01 -13.66
N THR A 13 20.91 1.41 -14.50
CA THR A 13 21.17 2.37 -15.58
C THR A 13 21.52 3.73 -14.99
N GLU A 14 22.27 4.57 -15.73
CA GLU A 14 22.60 5.94 -15.31
C GLU A 14 21.37 6.77 -14.93
N ALA A 15 20.21 6.48 -15.55
CA ALA A 15 18.93 7.12 -15.24
C ALA A 15 18.42 6.73 -13.84
N GLN A 16 18.47 5.44 -13.50
CA GLN A 16 18.04 4.93 -12.19
C GLN A 16 18.94 5.43 -11.06
N THR A 17 20.25 5.55 -11.31
CA THR A 17 21.20 6.12 -10.36
C THR A 17 20.94 7.60 -10.10
N ALA A 18 20.67 8.38 -11.17
CA ALA A 18 20.36 9.81 -11.05
C ALA A 18 19.03 10.07 -10.32
N GLU A 19 18.06 9.18 -10.47
CA GLU A 19 16.75 9.26 -9.84
C GLU A 19 16.81 8.98 -8.33
N ILE A 20 17.59 7.97 -7.92
CA ILE A 20 17.87 7.69 -6.49
C ILE A 20 18.56 8.90 -5.83
N ASP A 21 19.54 9.50 -6.51
CA ASP A 21 20.24 10.69 -6.01
C ASP A 21 19.31 11.90 -5.85
N ALA A 22 18.32 12.07 -6.75
CA ALA A 22 17.33 13.15 -6.66
C ALA A 22 16.40 12.98 -5.45
N ILE A 23 15.92 11.75 -5.19
CA ILE A 23 15.07 11.42 -4.04
C ILE A 23 15.82 11.68 -2.72
N LEU A 24 17.08 11.26 -2.65
CA LEU A 24 17.94 11.47 -1.48
C LEU A 24 18.25 12.95 -1.26
N LYS A 25 18.37 13.75 -2.33
CA LYS A 25 18.57 15.20 -2.23
C LYS A 25 17.33 15.92 -1.71
N MET A 26 16.14 15.59 -2.21
CA MET A 26 14.86 16.15 -1.71
C MET A 26 14.69 15.92 -0.21
N TYR A 27 15.12 14.76 0.29
CA TYR A 27 15.04 14.41 1.70
C TYR A 27 15.99 15.24 2.59
N ARG A 28 17.17 15.62 2.06
CA ARG A 28 18.14 16.48 2.75
C ARG A 28 17.69 17.94 2.83
N GLU A 29 16.98 18.41 1.81
CA GLU A 29 16.62 19.83 1.66
C GLU A 29 15.27 20.17 2.32
N GLY A 30 14.44 19.18 2.68
CA GLY A 30 13.07 19.37 3.19
C GLY A 30 12.86 19.30 4.72
N SER A 31 13.88 19.07 5.54
CA SER A 31 13.73 19.00 7.02
C SER A 31 14.36 20.22 7.72
N PRO A 32 13.64 20.92 8.62
CA PRO A 32 14.26 21.89 9.52
C PRO A 32 15.12 21.13 10.54
N GLU A 33 16.42 21.43 10.56
CA GLU A 33 17.44 20.81 11.44
C GLU A 33 16.96 20.63 12.89
N PRO A 34 17.24 19.45 13.47
CA PRO A 34 17.71 19.38 14.84
C PRO A 34 19.19 18.98 14.84
N ASP A 35 19.97 19.60 15.72
CA ASP A 35 21.32 19.19 16.08
C ASP A 35 21.40 17.67 16.29
N TYR A 36 22.03 16.95 15.37
CA TYR A 36 22.45 15.57 15.58
C TYR A 36 23.95 15.47 15.25
N GLU A 37 24.79 15.64 16.28
CA GLU A 37 26.22 15.30 16.26
C GLU A 37 26.47 13.77 16.16
N ASP A 38 25.44 12.93 16.01
CA ASP A 38 25.55 11.46 15.98
C ASP A 38 25.08 10.80 14.68
N VAL A 39 24.81 11.56 13.59
CA VAL A 39 24.61 10.94 12.28
C VAL A 39 25.97 10.69 11.65
N GLY A 40 26.39 9.42 11.66
CA GLY A 40 27.62 8.95 11.03
C GLY A 40 27.75 9.47 9.59
N THR A 41 28.89 10.08 9.31
CA THR A 41 29.25 10.63 8.00
C THR A 41 29.17 9.54 6.92
N LEU A 42 28.30 9.71 5.93
CA LEU A 42 28.29 8.91 4.70
C LEU A 42 29.53 9.30 3.88
N LEU A 43 30.59 8.50 3.92
CA LEU A 43 31.73 8.64 3.00
C LEU A 43 31.41 7.84 1.73
N VAL A 44 30.91 8.53 0.71
CA VAL A 44 30.80 7.97 -0.64
C VAL A 44 32.17 8.12 -1.31
N ASP A 45 32.79 7.00 -1.68
CA ASP A 45 34.02 6.99 -2.47
C ASP A 45 33.71 7.52 -3.89
N PRO A 46 34.47 8.45 -4.49
CA PRO A 46 34.11 9.10 -5.75
C PRO A 46 34.21 8.23 -7.01
N ASP A 47 34.52 6.93 -6.88
CA ASP A 47 34.61 6.00 -8.00
C ASP A 47 33.33 5.14 -8.10
N PRO A 48 32.44 5.39 -9.08
CA PRO A 48 31.15 4.72 -9.20
C PRO A 48 31.25 3.24 -9.63
N THR A 49 32.46 2.68 -9.76
CA THR A 49 32.65 1.30 -10.22
C THR A 49 32.99 0.29 -9.12
N GLN A 50 33.14 0.70 -7.85
CA GLN A 50 33.50 -0.23 -6.75
C GLN A 50 32.84 0.01 -5.38
N GLY A 51 31.78 0.81 -5.26
CA GLY A 51 31.19 1.16 -3.96
C GLY A 51 30.15 0.16 -3.41
N SER A 52 30.44 -0.52 -2.30
CA SER A 52 29.42 -1.13 -1.44
C SER A 52 28.79 -0.07 -0.53
N ILE A 53 27.46 -0.04 -0.44
CA ILE A 53 26.70 0.86 0.44
C ILE A 53 26.51 0.18 1.81
N GLU A 54 27.05 0.75 2.88
CA GLU A 54 26.66 0.38 4.26
C GLU A 54 25.46 1.23 4.70
N ILE A 55 24.39 0.55 5.14
CA ILE A 55 23.12 1.16 5.56
C ILE A 55 22.93 0.97 7.06
N ASP A 56 22.62 2.05 7.79
CA ASP A 56 22.30 2.01 9.22
C ASP A 56 20.87 1.48 9.46
N VAL A 57 20.82 0.25 9.97
CA VAL A 57 19.60 -0.51 10.28
C VAL A 57 18.90 -0.08 11.58
N GLN A 58 19.35 0.98 12.27
CA GLN A 58 18.73 1.42 13.53
C GLN A 58 17.59 2.44 13.39
N SER A 59 17.26 2.89 12.18
CA SER A 59 16.10 3.77 11.95
C SER A 59 14.76 3.04 12.20
N PRO A 60 13.78 3.66 12.90
CA PRO A 60 12.47 3.07 13.18
C PRO A 60 11.64 2.72 11.94
N ILE A 61 11.93 3.37 10.81
CA ILE A 61 11.32 3.06 9.50
C ILE A 61 11.85 1.71 8.99
N TRP A 62 13.15 1.46 9.16
CA TRP A 62 13.81 0.24 8.68
C TRP A 62 13.62 -0.96 9.60
N SER A 63 13.28 -0.79 10.87
CA SER A 63 12.86 -1.92 11.71
C SER A 63 11.52 -2.54 11.28
N ARG A 64 10.67 -1.78 10.56
CA ARG A 64 9.44 -2.27 9.91
C ARG A 64 9.72 -2.85 8.51
N LEU A 65 10.68 -2.29 7.78
CA LEU A 65 11.05 -2.71 6.42
C LEU A 65 12.09 -3.85 6.36
N GLY A 66 12.83 -4.06 7.45
CA GLY A 66 13.97 -4.97 7.54
C GLY A 66 13.65 -6.37 8.04
N GLN A 67 12.38 -6.71 8.30
CA GLN A 67 11.99 -8.09 8.54
C GLN A 67 12.05 -8.88 7.22
N ALA A 68 12.58 -10.09 7.31
CA ALA A 68 13.19 -10.82 6.21
C ALA A 68 12.19 -11.20 5.09
N GLY A 69 12.12 -10.39 4.03
CA GLY A 69 11.35 -10.72 2.81
C GLY A 69 10.87 -9.50 2.00
N GLN A 70 10.97 -8.28 2.53
CA GLN A 70 10.35 -7.11 1.92
C GLN A 70 11.17 -6.41 0.81
N ILE A 71 12.40 -6.83 0.50
CA ILE A 71 13.23 -6.13 -0.51
C ILE A 71 12.73 -6.37 -1.95
N ASP A 72 12.27 -7.58 -2.28
CA ASP A 72 11.72 -7.87 -3.62
C ASP A 72 10.31 -7.30 -3.80
N VAL A 73 9.54 -7.25 -2.71
CA VAL A 73 8.24 -6.55 -2.68
C VAL A 73 8.49 -5.05 -2.90
N LEU A 74 9.40 -4.40 -2.17
CA LEU A 74 9.72 -3.00 -2.41
C LEU A 74 10.25 -2.72 -3.83
N ALA A 75 10.98 -3.63 -4.46
CA ALA A 75 11.49 -3.42 -5.81
C ALA A 75 10.37 -3.43 -6.87
N ASP A 76 9.41 -4.36 -6.77
CA ASP A 76 8.22 -4.39 -7.64
C ASP A 76 7.30 -3.17 -7.37
N TRP A 77 7.18 -2.77 -6.10
CA TRP A 77 6.42 -1.57 -5.69
C TRP A 77 7.10 -0.27 -6.11
N ILE A 78 8.43 -0.20 -6.06
CA ILE A 78 9.20 0.91 -6.61
C ILE A 78 9.00 0.94 -8.12
N SER A 79 8.98 -0.19 -8.86
CA SER A 79 8.68 -0.15 -10.30
C SER A 79 7.31 0.49 -10.61
N VAL A 80 6.27 0.14 -9.85
CA VAL A 80 4.94 0.78 -9.96
C VAL A 80 5.00 2.25 -9.58
N LEU A 81 5.69 2.60 -8.50
CA LEU A 81 5.86 3.99 -8.05
C LEU A 81 6.77 4.80 -8.98
N THR A 82 7.71 4.19 -9.69
CA THR A 82 8.64 4.80 -10.65
C THR A 82 7.93 5.04 -11.98
N GLN A 83 7.03 4.14 -12.40
CA GLN A 83 6.08 4.42 -13.49
C GLN A 83 5.10 5.55 -13.14
N VAL A 84 4.71 5.67 -11.86
CA VAL A 84 3.96 6.82 -11.34
C VAL A 84 4.84 8.08 -11.27
N HIS A 85 6.15 7.96 -11.04
CA HIS A 85 7.10 9.07 -10.92
C HIS A 85 7.57 9.63 -12.28
N ASP A 86 7.72 8.79 -13.31
CA ASP A 86 8.05 9.20 -14.67
C ASP A 86 6.95 10.08 -15.30
N ASN A 87 5.69 9.95 -14.82
CA ASN A 87 4.58 10.86 -15.15
C ASN A 87 4.52 12.11 -14.24
N LEU A 88 5.37 12.19 -13.21
CA LEU A 88 5.46 13.26 -12.22
C LEU A 88 6.80 14.02 -12.31
N LEU A 89 7.24 14.38 -13.53
CA LEU A 89 8.10 15.56 -13.68
C LEU A 89 7.30 16.80 -13.24
N ILE A 90 7.27 17.01 -11.93
CA ILE A 90 6.75 18.17 -11.21
C ILE A 90 7.78 19.28 -11.45
N ASP A 91 7.62 20.02 -12.55
CA ASP A 91 8.07 21.41 -12.59
C ASP A 91 7.42 22.15 -11.40
N GLU A 92 8.17 23.02 -10.72
CA GLU A 92 7.84 23.77 -9.48
C GLU A 92 6.59 24.70 -9.54
N GLU A 93 5.63 24.44 -10.43
CA GLU A 93 4.29 25.04 -10.46
C GLU A 93 3.19 23.97 -10.62
N VAL A 94 3.17 22.92 -9.78
CA VAL A 94 1.98 22.05 -9.72
C VAL A 94 0.87 22.76 -8.97
N GLN A 95 -0.12 23.18 -9.74
CA GLN A 95 -1.44 23.54 -9.26
C GLN A 95 -1.97 22.37 -8.41
N ALA A 96 -2.06 22.56 -7.08
CA ALA A 96 -2.52 21.53 -6.15
C ALA A 96 -3.78 20.85 -6.70
N GLY A 97 -3.69 19.53 -6.94
CA GLY A 97 -4.83 18.73 -7.36
C GLY A 97 -5.99 18.87 -6.35
N PRO A 98 -7.23 18.55 -6.73
CA PRO A 98 -8.39 18.73 -5.85
C PRO A 98 -8.34 17.83 -4.60
N TYR A 99 -7.46 16.82 -4.61
CA TYR A 99 -7.38 15.78 -3.61
C TYR A 99 -6.24 15.96 -2.61
N LYS A 100 -6.55 15.71 -1.34
CA LYS A 100 -5.59 15.50 -0.27
C LYS A 100 -5.88 14.19 0.43
N LEU A 101 -4.94 13.25 0.42
CA LEU A 101 -5.10 11.92 0.99
C LEU A 101 -4.22 11.77 2.23
N PHE A 102 -4.85 11.58 3.37
CA PHE A 102 -4.19 11.27 4.63
C PHE A 102 -4.06 9.76 4.80
N GLY A 103 -2.86 9.26 5.05
CA GLY A 103 -2.59 7.83 5.07
C GLY A 103 -1.22 7.41 5.56
N THR A 104 -0.92 6.13 5.40
CA THR A 104 0.39 5.50 5.65
C THR A 104 0.69 4.57 4.47
N LEU A 105 1.93 4.56 3.98
CA LEU A 105 2.33 3.63 2.93
C LEU A 105 2.11 2.17 3.36
N GLY A 106 1.62 1.33 2.44
CA GLY A 106 1.32 -0.08 2.70
C GLY A 106 0.06 -0.35 3.57
N ALA A 107 -0.61 0.69 4.08
CA ALA A 107 -1.80 0.55 4.92
C ALA A 107 -3.11 0.69 4.14
N ALA A 108 -4.24 0.92 4.83
CA ALA A 108 -5.58 1.10 4.24
C ALA A 108 -5.67 2.22 3.20
N SER A 109 -4.74 3.16 3.20
CA SER A 109 -4.63 4.22 2.19
C SER A 109 -4.07 3.72 0.85
N LEU A 110 -3.53 2.51 0.77
CA LEU A 110 -2.91 1.98 -0.45
C LEU A 110 -3.91 1.87 -1.60
N ALA A 111 -5.08 1.27 -1.37
CA ALA A 111 -6.08 1.15 -2.42
C ALA A 111 -6.51 2.52 -2.99
N PRO A 112 -6.84 3.55 -2.17
CA PRO A 112 -7.06 4.91 -2.68
C PRO A 112 -5.89 5.52 -3.46
N GLN A 113 -4.64 5.30 -3.03
CA GLN A 113 -3.46 5.76 -3.77
C GLN A 113 -3.41 5.13 -5.17
N CYS A 114 -3.62 3.81 -5.25
CA CYS A 114 -3.67 3.10 -6.53
C CYS A 114 -4.83 3.59 -7.40
N VAL A 115 -6.01 3.84 -6.83
CA VAL A 115 -7.16 4.37 -7.59
C VAL A 115 -6.88 5.77 -8.14
N LEU A 116 -6.29 6.66 -7.34
CA LEU A 116 -5.89 8.00 -7.82
C LEU A 116 -4.84 7.91 -8.94
N ALA A 117 -3.85 7.03 -8.80
CA ALA A 117 -2.84 6.80 -9.82
C ALA A 117 -3.44 6.24 -11.13
N GLN A 118 -4.28 5.22 -11.03
CA GLN A 118 -4.95 4.60 -12.20
C GLN A 118 -5.94 5.55 -12.88
N ALA A 119 -6.51 6.50 -12.13
CA ALA A 119 -7.37 7.55 -12.67
C ALA A 119 -6.60 8.80 -13.15
N ASP A 120 -5.27 8.76 -13.13
CA ASP A 120 -4.38 9.88 -13.51
C ASP A 120 -4.74 11.19 -12.77
N GLN A 121 -5.03 11.07 -11.46
CA GLN A 121 -5.42 12.20 -10.62
C GLN A 121 -4.28 12.63 -9.69
N PRO A 122 -3.79 13.87 -9.79
CA PRO A 122 -2.81 14.39 -8.85
C PRO A 122 -3.44 14.60 -7.47
N TYR A 123 -2.68 14.32 -6.42
CA TYR A 123 -3.10 14.49 -5.04
C TYR A 123 -1.94 14.84 -4.12
N GLU A 124 -2.22 15.58 -3.05
CA GLU A 124 -1.30 15.76 -1.94
C GLU A 124 -1.41 14.55 -0.99
N PHE A 125 -0.32 13.82 -0.76
CA PHE A 125 -0.28 12.77 0.26
C PHE A 125 0.23 13.31 1.60
N VAL A 126 -0.53 13.10 2.67
CA VAL A 126 -0.14 13.48 4.03
C VAL A 126 0.01 12.24 4.89
N GLU A 127 1.25 11.97 5.27
CA GLU A 127 1.59 10.86 6.15
C GLU A 127 0.98 11.06 7.54
N ILE A 128 0.32 10.02 8.05
CA ILE A 128 -0.22 9.93 9.40
C ILE A 128 0.46 8.75 10.10
N ASP A 129 1.10 8.98 11.24
CA ASP A 129 1.63 7.88 12.04
C ASP A 129 0.48 7.12 12.71
N ILE A 130 0.36 5.84 12.37
CA ILE A 130 -0.68 4.94 12.86
C ILE A 130 -0.25 4.04 14.03
N ALA A 131 0.97 4.20 14.55
CA ALA A 131 1.45 3.43 15.70
C ALA A 131 0.46 3.52 16.88
N GLN A 132 0.36 2.43 17.63
CA GLN A 132 -0.63 2.30 18.72
C GLN A 132 -0.40 3.33 19.84
N ASP A 133 0.86 3.65 20.13
CA ASP A 133 1.25 4.56 21.22
C ASP A 133 1.36 6.03 20.80
N VAL A 134 1.01 6.35 19.55
CA VAL A 134 1.08 7.72 19.02
C VAL A 134 -0.29 8.36 19.10
N GLU A 135 -0.39 9.43 19.89
CA GLU A 135 -1.59 10.26 19.92
C GLU A 135 -1.80 10.92 18.55
N ARG A 136 -3.03 10.85 18.04
CA ARG A 136 -3.36 11.44 16.74
C ARG A 136 -3.41 12.95 16.85
N ASP A 137 -2.91 13.64 15.82
CA ASP A 137 -2.98 15.10 15.72
C ASP A 137 -4.45 15.57 15.89
N PRO A 138 -4.74 16.46 16.87
CA PRO A 138 -6.07 17.04 17.04
C PRO A 138 -6.62 17.72 15.78
N ALA A 139 -5.78 18.23 14.89
CA ALA A 139 -6.19 18.77 13.59
C ALA A 139 -6.71 17.66 12.67
N TYR A 140 -6.05 16.50 12.63
CA TYR A 140 -6.52 15.33 11.89
C TYR A 140 -7.83 14.77 12.47
N LEU A 141 -7.95 14.70 13.80
CA LEU A 141 -9.17 14.22 14.45
C LEU A 141 -10.41 15.10 14.19
N LYS A 142 -10.23 16.37 13.82
CA LYS A 142 -11.34 17.23 13.35
C LYS A 142 -11.86 16.80 11.97
N LEU A 143 -11.00 16.23 11.13
CA LEU A 143 -11.36 15.68 9.83
C LEU A 143 -11.99 14.29 10.00
N ASN A 144 -11.31 13.41 10.76
CA ASN A 144 -11.76 12.06 11.00
C ASN A 144 -11.77 11.75 12.51
N PRO A 145 -12.92 11.92 13.19
CA PRO A 145 -13.05 11.65 14.62
C PRO A 145 -12.82 10.19 15.01
N HIS A 146 -12.85 9.25 14.05
CA HIS A 146 -12.51 7.84 14.31
C HIS A 146 -10.99 7.62 14.47
N GLY A 147 -10.17 8.59 14.04
CA GLY A 147 -8.71 8.51 14.15
C GLY A 147 -8.07 7.41 13.30
N ARG A 148 -8.81 6.85 12.34
CA ARG A 148 -8.36 5.83 11.40
C ARG A 148 -7.94 6.47 10.09
N ILE A 149 -7.10 5.78 9.33
CA ILE A 149 -6.78 6.13 7.93
C ILE A 149 -7.47 5.12 7.00
N PRO A 150 -7.65 5.45 5.71
CA PRO A 150 -7.42 6.76 5.06
C PRO A 150 -8.50 7.79 5.37
N THR A 151 -8.16 9.06 5.08
CA THR A 151 -9.13 10.16 4.91
C THR A 151 -8.79 10.89 3.62
N LEU A 152 -9.75 11.05 2.72
CA LEU A 152 -9.64 11.86 1.51
C LEU A 152 -10.36 13.19 1.75
N ILE A 153 -9.72 14.29 1.34
CA ILE A 153 -10.38 15.57 1.13
C ILE A 153 -10.49 15.78 -0.38
N ASP A 154 -11.69 16.09 -0.84
CA ASP A 154 -11.97 16.60 -2.17
C ASP A 154 -12.63 17.97 -2.04
N HIS A 155 -11.89 19.05 -2.30
CA HIS A 155 -12.32 20.41 -2.00
C HIS A 155 -12.77 20.58 -0.53
N ASP A 156 -14.08 20.73 -0.29
CA ASP A 156 -14.67 20.89 1.05
C ASP A 156 -15.23 19.58 1.62
N GLU A 157 -15.25 18.50 0.85
CA GLU A 157 -15.81 17.20 1.25
C GLU A 157 -14.74 16.32 1.90
N VAL A 158 -15.06 15.76 3.05
CA VAL A 158 -14.20 14.81 3.78
C VAL A 158 -14.81 13.42 3.68
N ILE A 159 -14.07 12.49 3.08
CA ILE A 159 -14.50 11.11 2.87
C ILE A 159 -13.58 10.20 3.68
N ILE A 160 -14.18 9.32 4.47
CA ILE A 160 -13.50 8.32 5.28
C ILE A 160 -13.94 6.93 4.81
N GLU A 161 -13.26 5.88 5.29
CA GLU A 161 -13.37 4.49 4.84
C GLU A 161 -12.72 4.26 3.45
N SER A 162 -11.70 3.39 3.43
CA SER A 162 -10.91 3.12 2.22
C SER A 162 -11.79 2.66 1.04
N ALA A 163 -12.73 1.74 1.28
CA ALA A 163 -13.64 1.26 0.24
C ALA A 163 -14.55 2.37 -0.28
N ALA A 164 -15.06 3.26 0.59
CA ALA A 164 -15.90 4.37 0.18
C ALA A 164 -15.13 5.38 -0.67
N ILE A 165 -13.88 5.66 -0.31
CA ILE A 165 -12.98 6.51 -1.10
C ILE A 165 -12.73 5.89 -2.48
N CYS A 166 -12.45 4.59 -2.57
CA CYS A 166 -12.25 3.89 -3.85
C CYS A 166 -13.49 3.96 -4.74
N LEU A 167 -14.68 3.65 -4.18
CA LEU A 167 -15.96 3.74 -4.89
C LEU A 167 -16.22 5.16 -5.40
N TYR A 168 -16.01 6.16 -4.54
CA TYR A 168 -16.20 7.57 -4.86
C TYR A 168 -15.31 8.02 -6.01
N LEU A 169 -14.02 7.72 -5.94
CA LEU A 169 -13.06 8.11 -6.96
C LEU A 169 -13.35 7.43 -8.29
N ALA A 170 -13.69 6.13 -8.29
CA ALA A 170 -14.04 5.40 -9.51
C ALA A 170 -15.32 5.95 -10.17
N ASP A 171 -16.32 6.35 -9.37
CA ASP A 171 -17.55 6.96 -9.88
C ASP A 171 -17.35 8.40 -10.38
N LYS A 172 -16.45 9.15 -9.74
CA LYS A 172 -16.11 10.51 -10.12
C LYS A 172 -15.23 10.57 -11.39
N HIS A 173 -14.46 9.51 -11.63
CA HIS A 173 -13.56 9.35 -12.78
C HIS A 173 -13.95 8.12 -13.62
N PRO A 174 -15.14 8.09 -14.24
CA PRO A 174 -15.61 6.94 -15.01
C PRO A 174 -14.71 6.61 -16.22
N GLU A 175 -13.93 7.59 -16.71
CA GLU A 175 -12.94 7.42 -17.77
C GLU A 175 -11.80 6.46 -17.39
N SER A 176 -11.56 6.26 -16.09
CA SER A 176 -10.55 5.31 -15.60
C SER A 176 -10.94 3.85 -15.82
N GLY A 177 -12.23 3.56 -16.05
CA GLY A 177 -12.74 2.20 -16.20
C GLY A 177 -12.75 1.37 -14.91
N LEU A 178 -12.40 1.95 -13.75
CA LEU A 178 -12.23 1.21 -12.48
C LEU A 178 -13.54 0.80 -11.78
N ALA A 179 -14.68 1.15 -12.37
CA ALA A 179 -15.99 0.69 -11.96
C ALA A 179 -16.93 0.59 -13.17
N PRO A 180 -17.81 -0.42 -13.24
CA PRO A 180 -18.89 -0.43 -14.22
C PRO A 180 -19.79 0.79 -14.03
N ALA A 181 -20.37 1.32 -15.11
CA ALA A 181 -21.36 2.38 -15.02
C ALA A 181 -22.52 2.02 -14.08
N ILE A 182 -23.16 3.02 -13.47
CA ILE A 182 -24.23 2.81 -12.46
C ILE A 182 -25.40 1.97 -13.02
N ASP A 183 -25.69 2.09 -14.32
CA ASP A 183 -26.72 1.35 -15.04
C ASP A 183 -26.22 0.05 -15.70
N SER A 184 -24.94 -0.28 -15.53
CA SER A 184 -24.35 -1.53 -16.04
C SER A 184 -24.94 -2.75 -15.32
N PRO A 185 -25.24 -3.85 -16.03
CA PRO A 185 -25.62 -5.11 -15.39
C PRO A 185 -24.54 -5.66 -14.44
N ASP A 186 -23.27 -5.32 -14.65
CA ASP A 186 -22.15 -5.80 -13.84
C ASP A 186 -21.97 -5.02 -12.54
N ARG A 187 -22.64 -3.86 -12.40
CA ARG A 187 -22.54 -2.99 -11.22
C ARG A 187 -22.92 -3.73 -9.93
N ALA A 188 -23.94 -4.58 -9.97
CA ALA A 188 -24.36 -5.36 -8.81
C ALA A 188 -23.26 -6.33 -8.35
N LYS A 189 -22.57 -6.99 -9.29
CA LYS A 189 -21.49 -7.92 -8.99
C LYS A 189 -20.25 -7.19 -8.47
N TYR A 190 -19.91 -6.06 -9.07
CA TYR A 190 -18.85 -5.17 -8.61
C TYR A 190 -19.07 -4.71 -7.16
N LEU A 191 -20.25 -4.15 -6.85
CA LEU A 191 -20.57 -3.70 -5.50
C LEU A 191 -20.58 -4.86 -4.50
N GLN A 192 -21.04 -6.05 -4.91
CA GLN A 192 -20.93 -7.25 -4.07
C GLN A 192 -19.48 -7.52 -3.68
N TRP A 193 -18.53 -7.43 -4.62
CA TRP A 193 -17.11 -7.67 -4.32
C TRP A 193 -16.52 -6.61 -3.41
N MET A 194 -16.76 -5.33 -3.68
CA MET A 194 -16.32 -4.24 -2.79
C MET A 194 -16.82 -4.45 -1.35
N VAL A 195 -18.11 -4.78 -1.20
CA VAL A 195 -18.70 -5.03 0.13
C VAL A 195 -18.18 -6.32 0.76
N TYR A 196 -17.97 -7.39 -0.02
CA TYR A 196 -17.39 -8.64 0.49
C TYR A 196 -15.96 -8.42 1.00
N LEU A 197 -15.14 -7.69 0.25
CA LEU A 197 -13.76 -7.44 0.62
C LEU A 197 -13.67 -6.62 1.90
N THR A 198 -14.45 -5.54 2.05
CA THR A 198 -14.40 -4.73 3.28
C THR A 198 -15.08 -5.40 4.48
N ASN A 199 -16.24 -6.05 4.32
CA ASN A 199 -16.97 -6.60 5.46
C ASN A 199 -16.57 -8.02 5.85
N THR A 200 -15.95 -8.77 4.93
CA THR A 200 -15.61 -10.18 5.16
C THR A 200 -14.11 -10.39 5.19
N LEU A 201 -13.38 -10.03 4.12
CA LEU A 201 -11.94 -10.24 4.07
C LEU A 201 -11.20 -9.32 5.04
N GLN A 202 -11.36 -8.00 4.89
CA GLN A 202 -10.66 -7.01 5.70
C GLN A 202 -10.94 -7.18 7.19
N GLU A 203 -12.20 -7.38 7.59
CA GLU A 203 -12.49 -7.59 9.02
C GLU A 203 -11.88 -8.89 9.56
N THR A 204 -11.89 -9.97 8.79
CA THR A 204 -11.22 -11.21 9.22
C THR A 204 -9.69 -11.02 9.28
N MET A 205 -9.13 -10.24 8.37
CA MET A 205 -7.71 -9.89 8.37
C MET A 205 -7.33 -9.07 9.61
N LEU A 206 -8.14 -8.06 9.96
CA LEU A 206 -7.92 -7.22 11.14
C LEU A 206 -8.06 -8.03 12.45
N LEU A 207 -8.99 -8.98 12.51
CA LEU A 207 -9.11 -9.93 13.64
C LEU A 207 -7.84 -10.77 13.83
N LYS A 208 -7.18 -11.16 12.73
CA LYS A 208 -5.92 -11.92 12.77
C LYS A 208 -4.75 -11.01 13.19
N ILE A 209 -4.61 -9.85 12.53
CA ILE A 209 -3.48 -8.92 12.74
C ILE A 209 -3.50 -8.30 14.14
N TYR A 210 -4.68 -7.94 14.64
CA TYR A 210 -4.86 -7.24 15.91
C TYR A 210 -5.65 -8.08 16.91
N SER A 211 -5.37 -9.38 16.98
CA SER A 211 -6.15 -10.33 17.81
C SER A 211 -6.21 -9.95 19.30
N ASP A 212 -5.19 -9.26 19.79
CA ASP A 212 -5.10 -8.68 21.13
C ASP A 212 -6.21 -7.65 21.41
N ARG A 213 -6.66 -6.91 20.39
CA ARG A 213 -7.73 -5.90 20.53
C ARG A 213 -9.13 -6.48 20.64
N TYR A 214 -9.31 -7.77 20.34
CA TYR A 214 -10.62 -8.43 20.30
C TYR A 214 -10.85 -9.39 21.48
N THR A 215 -9.99 -9.32 22.49
CA THR A 215 -10.19 -10.04 23.75
C THR A 215 -9.83 -9.14 24.92
N THR A 216 -10.57 -9.27 26.02
CA THR A 216 -10.20 -8.64 27.30
C THR A 216 -9.46 -9.62 28.22
N GLY A 217 -9.29 -10.87 27.77
CA GLY A 217 -8.55 -11.91 28.47
C GLY A 217 -7.16 -12.12 27.87
N THR A 218 -6.53 -13.24 28.19
CA THR A 218 -5.19 -13.59 27.67
C THR A 218 -5.23 -14.45 26.40
N ASP A 219 -6.41 -14.69 25.83
CA ASP A 219 -6.61 -15.64 24.72
C ASP A 219 -6.59 -14.96 23.34
N SER A 220 -5.59 -14.10 23.10
CA SER A 220 -5.36 -13.50 21.77
C SER A 220 -5.02 -14.57 20.73
N ASP A 221 -4.40 -15.68 21.17
CA ASP A 221 -4.01 -16.80 20.32
C ASP A 221 -5.23 -17.57 19.81
N GLY A 222 -6.25 -17.78 20.66
CA GLY A 222 -7.52 -18.38 20.26
C GLY A 222 -8.26 -17.53 19.23
N VAL A 223 -8.28 -16.21 19.41
CA VAL A 223 -8.84 -15.26 18.43
C VAL A 223 -8.10 -15.35 17.10
N ASN A 224 -6.76 -15.28 17.13
CA ASN A 224 -5.94 -15.39 15.91
C ASN A 224 -6.16 -16.74 15.21
N THR A 225 -6.23 -17.84 15.95
CA THR A 225 -6.48 -19.19 15.41
C THR A 225 -7.83 -19.25 14.69
N SER A 226 -8.89 -18.74 15.32
CA SER A 226 -10.23 -18.71 14.69
C SER A 226 -10.26 -17.79 13.47
N ALA A 227 -9.60 -16.63 13.53
CA ALA A 227 -9.51 -15.70 12.41
C ALA A 227 -8.73 -16.31 11.24
N SER A 228 -7.62 -16.98 11.51
CA SER A 228 -6.80 -17.67 10.51
C SER A 228 -7.57 -18.78 9.80
N ALA A 229 -8.31 -19.62 10.55
CA ALA A 229 -9.14 -20.67 9.95
C ALA A 229 -10.25 -20.09 9.06
N ARG A 230 -10.86 -18.98 9.47
CA ARG A 230 -11.86 -18.26 8.66
C ARG A 230 -11.23 -17.61 7.43
N LEU A 231 -10.06 -17.00 7.58
CA LEU A 231 -9.33 -16.32 6.51
C LEU A 231 -8.97 -17.31 5.40
N GLN A 232 -8.50 -18.51 5.75
CA GLN A 232 -8.24 -19.58 4.79
C GLN A 232 -9.47 -19.86 3.92
N GLY A 233 -10.63 -20.08 4.53
CA GLY A 233 -11.87 -20.33 3.77
C GLY A 233 -12.32 -19.15 2.90
N ILE A 234 -12.01 -17.92 3.30
CA ILE A 234 -12.29 -16.72 2.50
C ILE A 234 -11.36 -16.68 1.28
N LEU A 235 -10.06 -16.92 1.48
CA LEU A 235 -9.08 -16.91 0.39
C LEU A 235 -9.35 -18.04 -0.61
N ASP A 236 -9.69 -19.25 -0.14
CA ASP A 236 -10.11 -20.37 -0.99
C ASP A 236 -11.33 -20.02 -1.85
N PHE A 237 -12.29 -19.29 -1.27
CA PHE A 237 -13.47 -18.82 -1.99
C PHE A 237 -13.13 -17.76 -3.04
N LEU A 238 -12.26 -16.80 -2.71
CA LEU A 238 -11.84 -15.74 -3.65
C LEU A 238 -11.03 -16.33 -4.81
N GLU A 239 -10.10 -17.23 -4.51
CA GLU A 239 -9.32 -17.99 -5.49
C GLU A 239 -10.23 -18.76 -6.46
N THR A 240 -11.22 -19.48 -5.92
CA THR A 240 -12.21 -20.19 -6.73
C THR A 240 -13.08 -19.23 -7.55
N SER A 241 -13.39 -18.06 -7.00
CA SER A 241 -14.23 -17.06 -7.67
C SER A 241 -13.51 -16.40 -8.84
N LEU A 242 -12.22 -16.08 -8.71
CA LEU A 242 -11.37 -15.56 -9.79
C LEU A 242 -11.16 -16.61 -10.88
N LYS A 243 -10.90 -17.88 -10.50
CA LYS A 243 -10.80 -19.00 -11.45
C LYS A 243 -12.04 -19.19 -12.34
N GLN A 244 -13.21 -18.77 -11.87
CA GLN A 244 -14.47 -18.87 -12.63
C GLN A 244 -14.69 -17.73 -13.62
N GLN A 245 -13.87 -16.67 -13.56
CA GLN A 245 -13.98 -15.55 -14.48
C GLN A 245 -13.29 -15.87 -15.82
N ASP A 246 -13.76 -15.21 -16.87
CA ASP A 246 -13.13 -15.24 -18.19
C ASP A 246 -12.14 -14.07 -18.28
N GLY A 247 -11.08 -14.14 -17.48
CA GLY A 247 -10.06 -13.10 -17.31
C GLY A 247 -9.50 -13.08 -15.88
N PRO A 248 -8.49 -12.24 -15.60
CA PRO A 248 -7.79 -12.23 -14.31
C PRO A 248 -8.56 -11.50 -13.20
N PHE A 249 -9.60 -10.72 -13.53
CA PHE A 249 -10.28 -9.84 -12.59
C PHE A 249 -11.66 -10.34 -12.20
N PHE A 250 -12.20 -9.80 -11.11
CA PHE A 250 -13.53 -10.16 -10.59
C PHE A 250 -14.70 -9.92 -11.57
N LEU A 251 -14.46 -9.10 -12.61
CA LEU A 251 -15.40 -8.79 -13.68
C LEU A 251 -14.89 -9.30 -15.05
N GLY A 252 -14.06 -10.35 -15.06
CA GLY A 252 -13.48 -10.90 -16.29
C GLY A 252 -12.18 -10.19 -16.65
N ASN A 253 -12.15 -9.50 -17.80
CA ASN A 253 -10.96 -8.79 -18.27
C ASN A 253 -10.90 -7.33 -17.82
N ASP A 254 -11.97 -6.82 -17.24
CA ASP A 254 -12.05 -5.42 -16.82
C ASP A 254 -11.54 -5.28 -15.38
N LEU A 255 -10.43 -4.56 -15.23
CA LEU A 255 -9.89 -4.17 -13.95
C LEU A 255 -10.89 -3.27 -13.21
N SER A 256 -11.10 -3.53 -11.93
CA SER A 256 -11.90 -2.66 -11.07
C SER A 256 -11.19 -2.34 -9.76
N THR A 257 -11.71 -1.34 -9.05
CA THR A 257 -11.29 -1.06 -7.68
C THR A 257 -11.44 -2.25 -6.73
N ALA A 258 -12.27 -3.26 -7.04
CA ALA A 258 -12.37 -4.47 -6.23
C ALA A 258 -11.08 -5.30 -6.28
N ASP A 259 -10.43 -5.36 -7.44
CA ASP A 259 -9.17 -6.07 -7.63
C ASP A 259 -8.02 -5.34 -6.92
N ILE A 260 -7.97 -4.01 -7.05
CA ILE A 260 -7.03 -3.16 -6.30
C ILE A 260 -7.20 -3.39 -4.78
N TYR A 261 -8.44 -3.41 -4.30
CA TYR A 261 -8.74 -3.60 -2.88
C TYR A 261 -8.38 -5.01 -2.39
N LEU A 262 -8.62 -6.04 -3.21
CA LEU A 262 -8.20 -7.41 -2.91
C LEU A 262 -6.69 -7.47 -2.71
N ASN A 263 -5.91 -6.89 -3.61
CA ASN A 263 -4.46 -6.98 -3.57
C ASN A 263 -3.85 -6.24 -2.38
N MET A 264 -4.37 -5.05 -2.06
CA MET A 264 -4.03 -4.38 -0.80
C MET A 264 -4.27 -5.29 0.41
N LEU A 265 -5.44 -5.93 0.49
CA LEU A 265 -5.76 -6.79 1.62
C LEU A 265 -4.93 -8.07 1.64
N PHE A 266 -4.63 -8.65 0.48
CA PHE A 266 -3.83 -9.86 0.39
C PHE A 266 -2.41 -9.62 0.87
N ASP A 267 -1.83 -8.47 0.52
CA ASP A 267 -0.49 -8.04 0.99
C ASP A 267 -0.44 -7.75 2.50
N TRP A 268 -1.56 -7.48 3.16
CA TRP A 268 -1.60 -7.36 4.62
C TRP A 268 -1.48 -8.70 5.35
N ASN A 269 -1.58 -9.83 4.65
CA ASN A 269 -1.57 -11.11 5.32
C ASN A 269 -0.19 -11.36 5.98
N PRO A 270 -0.12 -11.43 7.33
CA PRO A 270 1.17 -11.58 8.02
C PRO A 270 1.84 -12.93 7.74
N ASP A 271 1.10 -13.90 7.20
CA ASP A 271 1.64 -15.20 6.80
C ASP A 271 2.54 -15.10 5.56
N LEU A 272 2.39 -14.05 4.74
CA LEU A 272 3.32 -13.76 3.64
C LEU A 272 4.68 -13.30 4.16
N GLU A 273 4.68 -12.41 5.17
CA GLU A 273 5.91 -11.88 5.76
C GLU A 273 6.72 -12.95 6.50
N ASN A 274 6.04 -13.85 7.22
CA ASN A 274 6.71 -14.94 7.93
C ASN A 274 7.01 -16.17 7.05
N GLY A 275 6.61 -16.13 5.77
CA GLY A 275 6.86 -17.17 4.77
C GLY A 275 6.03 -18.45 4.92
N SER A 276 5.03 -18.48 5.82
CA SER A 276 4.11 -19.61 5.95
C SER A 276 3.02 -19.65 4.87
N LEU A 277 2.85 -18.54 4.14
CA LEU A 277 2.06 -18.44 2.93
C LEU A 277 2.92 -17.84 1.81
N GLN A 278 2.73 -18.30 0.58
CA GLN A 278 3.29 -17.69 -0.62
C GLN A 278 2.16 -17.24 -1.55
N LYS A 279 2.36 -16.16 -2.32
CA LYS A 279 1.37 -15.71 -3.33
C LYS A 279 1.02 -16.85 -4.30
N ALA A 280 2.00 -17.69 -4.64
CA ALA A 280 1.84 -18.86 -5.51
C ALA A 280 0.90 -19.95 -4.96
N ASP A 281 0.57 -19.94 -3.66
CA ASP A 281 -0.42 -20.85 -3.08
C ASP A 281 -1.85 -20.51 -3.55
N TYR A 282 -2.07 -19.28 -4.03
CA TYR A 282 -3.32 -18.81 -4.63
C TYR A 282 -3.06 -18.26 -6.04
N PRO A 283 -2.84 -19.14 -7.04
CA PRO A 283 -2.38 -18.73 -8.36
C PRO A 283 -3.33 -17.79 -9.12
N ASN A 284 -4.64 -17.83 -8.87
CA ASN A 284 -5.57 -16.88 -9.52
C ASN A 284 -5.55 -15.51 -8.82
N ILE A 285 -5.41 -15.46 -7.49
CA ILE A 285 -5.13 -14.21 -6.77
C ILE A 285 -3.78 -13.64 -7.20
N GLN A 286 -2.75 -14.48 -7.37
CA GLN A 286 -1.45 -14.05 -7.86
C GLN A 286 -1.53 -13.53 -9.31
N HIS A 287 -2.28 -14.20 -10.19
CA HIS A 287 -2.47 -13.71 -11.55
C HIS A 287 -3.20 -12.36 -11.56
N ASN A 288 -4.25 -12.20 -10.76
CA ASN A 288 -4.93 -10.92 -10.55
C ASN A 288 -3.96 -9.81 -10.11
N TYR A 289 -3.06 -10.10 -9.17
CA TYR A 289 -2.01 -9.17 -8.73
C TYR A 289 -1.04 -8.79 -9.85
N LEU A 290 -0.55 -9.76 -10.61
CA LEU A 290 0.47 -9.53 -11.64
C LEU A 290 -0.03 -8.71 -12.82
N GLU A 291 -1.34 -8.75 -13.11
CA GLU A 291 -1.96 -7.93 -14.17
C GLU A 291 -2.25 -6.49 -13.72
N LEU A 292 -1.98 -6.15 -12.44
CA LEU A 292 -2.00 -4.76 -11.95
C LEU A 292 -0.66 -4.03 -12.12
N LEU A 293 0.44 -4.78 -12.27
CA LEU A 293 1.80 -4.26 -12.43
C LEU A 293 2.10 -3.94 -13.90
#